data_AF-L0DNX3-F1
#
_entry.id   AF-L0DNX3-F1
#
_cell.length_a   1.000
_cell.length_b   1.000
_cell.length_c   1.000
_cell.angle_alpha   90.00
_cell.angle_beta   90.00
_cell.angle_gamma   90.00
#
_symmetry.space_group_name_H-M   'P 1'
#
loop_
_entity.id
_entity.type
_entity.pdbx_description
1 polymer ?
#
loop_
_entity_poly.entity_id
_entity_poly.type
_entity_poly.pdbx_seq_one_letter_code
_entity_poly.pdbx_strand_id
1 'polypeptide(L)'
;MNRIVARCRDAVRRIRTRALCPDVEGLEDRKLLSTANGGHWYYPIRITYSFVPDGTNIGGVPSNLFQAFNAVAPTATWQDQFRKAAAIWQAVAGFNIVEVPDNGAPIGGVGNQQNDPRFGDIRIGGTAMHPAYLGYSLLPPPINGGPDAGDIVMNTAQSWKINNDYDILSVAIHEFGHSLGMGHSDIVAANMYTYYAWMKQSLQPDDIAGIRNIYGGVPADPTNNATAATAIDLTPLIDGQGRMSYNAGYVTSFSNFEWYKITVPSTTTGTMKVTMQSSNLSSLSPRLNVINSSLVGVGQAIAQNVYGATVTYTVTGVTPGQTYYILAQSAQTGPGSNGAFGLLVNFGNSSLAPIAPYNTTVAQQPDQGVNGWMAETTPKQMRRLQRRMLARHTQNHGDDDPGHQVIAVKLGKGRPSYADALLAPPRRHSRLPQPSRFRKV
;
A
#
# COMPACT_ATOMS: atom_id res chain seq x y z
N MET A 1 28.03 14.68 -98.40
CA MET A 1 27.13 13.51 -98.49
C MET A 1 26.49 13.27 -97.13
N ASN A 2 25.16 13.21 -97.13
CA ASN A 2 24.20 12.88 -96.07
C ASN A 2 24.70 12.13 -94.81
N ARG A 3 24.24 12.57 -93.62
CA ARG A 3 23.10 11.94 -92.93
C ARG A 3 22.63 12.76 -91.72
N ILE A 4 21.35 13.09 -91.73
CA ILE A 4 20.53 13.59 -90.62
C ILE A 4 20.16 12.38 -89.73
N VAL A 5 20.32 12.52 -88.40
CA VAL A 5 19.43 11.88 -87.41
C VAL A 5 19.27 12.85 -86.24
N ALA A 6 18.09 13.46 -86.13
CA ALA A 6 17.64 14.19 -84.96
C ALA A 6 17.18 13.19 -83.89
N ARG A 7 17.62 13.35 -82.64
CA ARG A 7 16.96 12.75 -81.47
C ARG A 7 16.27 13.85 -80.68
N CYS A 8 14.95 13.88 -80.80
CA CYS A 8 14.06 14.58 -79.89
C CYS A 8 14.17 13.90 -78.51
N ARG A 9 14.52 14.67 -77.47
CA ARG A 9 14.40 14.22 -76.07
C ARG A 9 13.08 14.74 -75.54
N ASP A 10 12.19 13.80 -75.19
CA ASP A 10 10.91 14.07 -74.57
C ASP A 10 11.06 14.89 -73.29
N ALA A 11 10.28 15.96 -73.23
CA ALA A 11 10.04 16.73 -72.03
C ALA A 11 8.99 16.01 -71.17
N VAL A 12 9.40 15.49 -70.01
CA VAL A 12 8.46 15.11 -68.95
C VAL A 12 8.77 15.95 -67.71
N ARG A 13 7.81 16.80 -67.38
CA ARG A 13 7.76 17.72 -66.26
C ARG A 13 7.89 16.93 -64.94
N ARG A 14 9.05 16.98 -64.28
CA ARG A 14 9.22 16.38 -62.95
C ARG A 14 8.45 17.18 -61.90
N ILE A 15 7.30 16.65 -61.50
CA ILE A 15 6.62 17.02 -60.27
C ILE A 15 7.59 16.71 -59.13
N ARG A 16 8.01 17.74 -58.38
CA ARG A 16 8.72 17.54 -57.11
C ARG A 16 7.70 17.04 -56.09
N THR A 17 7.53 15.72 -55.98
CA THR A 17 7.00 15.12 -54.77
C THR A 17 7.99 15.40 -53.65
N ARG A 18 7.59 16.26 -52.71
CA ARG A 18 8.27 16.32 -51.41
C ARG A 18 8.09 14.94 -50.79
N ALA A 19 9.15 14.14 -50.79
CA ALA A 19 9.22 13.00 -49.90
C ALA A 19 9.16 13.58 -48.48
N LEU A 20 8.05 13.36 -47.78
CA LEU A 20 7.99 13.50 -46.35
C LEU A 20 9.03 12.53 -45.79
N CYS A 21 10.13 13.06 -45.28
CA CYS A 21 10.92 12.32 -44.32
C CYS A 21 9.97 12.03 -43.15
N PRO A 22 9.79 10.76 -42.73
CA PRO A 22 9.17 10.52 -41.44
C PRO A 22 10.08 11.18 -40.42
N ASP A 23 9.59 12.22 -39.76
CA ASP A 23 10.21 12.63 -38.51
C ASP A 23 9.97 11.47 -37.56
N VAL A 24 11.04 10.93 -37.00
CA VAL A 24 10.91 10.04 -35.85
C VAL A 24 10.48 10.99 -34.73
N GLU A 25 9.17 11.12 -34.52
CA GLU A 25 8.68 11.63 -33.26
C GLU A 25 9.36 10.79 -32.19
N GLY A 26 10.25 11.42 -31.41
CA GLY A 26 10.77 10.79 -30.22
C GLY A 26 9.56 10.39 -29.42
N LEU A 27 9.41 9.07 -29.19
CA LEU A 27 8.46 8.56 -28.22
C LEU A 27 8.61 9.44 -26.98
N GLU A 28 7.52 10.09 -26.60
CA GLU A 28 7.39 10.85 -25.37
C GLU A 28 8.23 10.20 -24.27
N ASP A 29 9.08 10.98 -23.59
CA ASP A 29 9.88 10.49 -22.46
C ASP A 29 8.93 9.76 -21.52
N ARG A 30 8.96 8.41 -21.53
CA ARG A 30 8.37 7.62 -20.46
C ARG A 30 9.25 7.88 -19.26
N LYS A 31 8.97 8.97 -18.55
CA LYS A 31 9.37 9.08 -17.15
C LYS A 31 8.90 7.80 -16.50
N LEU A 32 9.84 6.97 -16.09
CA LEU A 32 9.58 5.71 -15.40
C LEU A 32 8.77 6.07 -14.16
N LEU A 33 7.45 5.91 -14.26
CA LEU A 33 6.57 5.85 -13.10
C LEU A 33 7.07 4.70 -12.23
N SER A 34 6.88 4.80 -10.91
CA SER A 34 7.14 3.68 -10.00
C SER A 34 6.62 2.38 -10.63
N THR A 35 7.56 1.50 -11.00
CA THR A 35 7.26 0.44 -11.95
C THR A 35 6.49 -0.63 -11.19
N ALA A 36 5.30 -1.02 -11.68
CA ALA A 36 4.67 -2.23 -11.15
C ALA A 36 5.61 -3.40 -11.50
N ASN A 37 6.21 -4.03 -10.49
CA ASN A 37 7.20 -5.07 -10.72
C ASN A 37 6.59 -6.37 -11.30
N GLY A 38 5.25 -6.42 -11.41
CA GLY A 38 4.47 -7.58 -11.85
C GLY A 38 3.95 -8.46 -10.71
N GLY A 39 4.37 -8.19 -9.47
CA GLY A 39 3.91 -8.88 -8.27
C GLY A 39 2.69 -8.20 -7.66
N HIS A 40 1.77 -9.00 -7.14
CA HIS A 40 0.57 -8.54 -6.44
C HIS A 40 0.01 -9.65 -5.55
N TRP A 41 -0.64 -9.25 -4.46
CA TRP A 41 -1.41 -10.19 -3.64
C TRP A 41 -2.64 -10.69 -4.38
N TYR A 42 -2.89 -12.00 -4.36
CA TYR A 42 -3.95 -12.63 -5.15
C TYR A 42 -5.35 -12.14 -4.72
N TYR A 43 -5.57 -12.02 -3.41
CA TYR A 43 -6.82 -11.48 -2.86
C TYR A 43 -6.58 -10.12 -2.21
N PRO A 44 -6.73 -8.99 -2.94
CA PRO A 44 -6.56 -7.65 -2.37
C PRO A 44 -7.68 -7.26 -1.40
N ILE A 45 -8.80 -7.99 -1.38
CA ILE A 45 -9.90 -7.72 -0.45
C ILE A 45 -9.49 -7.82 1.03
N ARG A 46 -8.41 -8.55 1.34
CA ARG A 46 -7.77 -8.61 2.66
C ARG A 46 -6.34 -9.13 2.55
N ILE A 47 -5.39 -8.21 2.63
CA ILE A 47 -3.97 -8.45 2.83
C ILE A 47 -3.70 -8.29 4.33
N THR A 48 -2.88 -9.16 4.91
CA THR A 48 -2.54 -9.10 6.33
C THR A 48 -1.08 -8.78 6.54
N TYR A 49 -0.75 -8.14 7.65
CA TYR A 49 0.64 -7.98 8.09
C TYR A 49 0.75 -8.28 9.58
N SER A 50 1.97 -8.54 10.04
CA SER A 50 2.22 -8.88 11.43
C SER A 50 3.63 -8.51 11.87
N PHE A 51 3.83 -8.32 13.18
CA PHE A 51 5.14 -8.01 13.76
C PHE A 51 5.79 -9.28 14.28
N VAL A 52 6.95 -9.60 13.72
CA VAL A 52 7.72 -10.80 14.06
C VAL A 52 8.28 -10.67 15.48
N PRO A 53 7.99 -11.60 16.41
CA PRO A 53 8.56 -11.59 17.76
C PRO A 53 10.09 -11.71 17.74
N ASP A 54 10.75 -11.11 18.72
CA ASP A 54 12.20 -11.29 18.91
C ASP A 54 12.56 -12.78 19.08
N GLY A 55 13.72 -13.17 18.55
CA GLY A 55 14.19 -14.56 18.52
C GLY A 55 13.69 -15.36 17.31
N THR A 56 12.69 -14.89 16.57
CA THR A 56 12.23 -15.56 15.35
C THR A 56 13.35 -15.63 14.33
N ASN A 57 13.55 -16.81 13.72
CA ASN A 57 14.64 -17.02 12.78
C ASN A 57 14.35 -16.36 11.42
N ILE A 58 15.22 -15.43 11.01
CA ILE A 58 15.25 -14.76 9.71
C ILE A 58 16.51 -15.22 8.97
N GLY A 59 16.39 -16.30 8.18
CA GLY A 59 17.49 -16.77 7.34
C GLY A 59 18.76 -17.22 8.10
N GLY A 60 18.63 -17.61 9.37
CA GLY A 60 19.73 -18.01 10.25
C GLY A 60 20.10 -16.96 11.30
N VAL A 61 19.46 -15.78 11.28
CA VAL A 61 19.70 -14.71 12.26
C VAL A 61 18.40 -14.44 13.03
N PRO A 62 18.43 -14.41 14.37
CA PRO A 62 17.25 -14.12 15.17
C PRO A 62 16.83 -12.67 14.98
N SER A 63 15.51 -12.43 14.91
CA SER A 63 15.00 -11.08 14.93
C SER A 63 15.21 -10.42 16.28
N ASN A 64 15.50 -9.11 16.27
CA ASN A 64 15.57 -8.25 17.45
C ASN A 64 14.77 -6.96 17.25
N LEU A 65 13.68 -7.02 16.48
CA LEU A 65 12.82 -5.89 16.14
C LEU A 65 12.24 -5.21 17.39
N PHE A 66 11.59 -5.97 18.26
CA PHE A 66 10.93 -5.41 19.45
C PHE A 66 11.97 -4.80 20.39
N GLN A 67 13.08 -5.49 20.66
CA GLN A 67 14.18 -4.96 21.45
C GLN A 67 14.68 -3.62 20.89
N ALA A 68 14.99 -3.56 19.60
CA ALA A 68 15.56 -2.37 18.98
C ALA A 68 14.56 -1.21 18.95
N PHE A 69 13.30 -1.46 18.60
CA PHE A 69 12.29 -0.41 18.46
C PHE A 69 11.70 0.03 19.81
N ASN A 70 11.68 -0.85 20.82
CA ASN A 70 11.33 -0.48 22.19
C ASN A 70 12.38 0.46 22.83
N ALA A 71 13.62 0.48 22.33
CA ALA A 71 14.60 1.48 22.73
C ALA A 71 14.32 2.88 22.13
N VAL A 72 13.48 2.96 21.10
CA VAL A 72 13.07 4.22 20.44
C VAL A 72 11.81 4.79 21.09
N ALA A 73 10.78 3.96 21.26
CA ALA A 73 9.47 4.35 21.81
C ALA A 73 8.73 3.12 22.38
N PRO A 74 7.66 3.30 23.19
CA PRO A 74 6.82 2.17 23.62
C PRO A 74 6.29 1.35 22.44
N THR A 75 6.06 0.06 22.65
CA THR A 75 5.63 -0.88 21.58
C THR A 75 4.45 -0.37 20.77
N ALA A 76 3.40 0.09 21.45
CA ALA A 76 2.22 0.65 20.78
C ALA A 76 2.56 1.85 19.88
N THR A 77 3.50 2.70 20.30
CA THR A 77 3.87 3.94 19.60
C THR A 77 4.64 3.69 18.31
N TRP A 78 5.64 2.80 18.33
CA TRP A 78 6.39 2.48 17.10
C TRP A 78 5.59 1.59 16.16
N GLN A 79 4.78 0.65 16.69
CA GLN A 79 3.88 -0.15 15.85
C GLN A 79 2.85 0.73 15.14
N ASP A 80 2.37 1.79 15.79
CA ASP A 80 1.45 2.75 15.16
C ASP A 80 2.04 3.42 13.92
N GLN A 81 3.37 3.57 13.82
CA GLN A 81 4.00 4.07 12.59
C GLN A 81 3.79 3.10 11.42
N PHE A 82 3.91 1.79 11.64
CA PHE A 82 3.64 0.79 10.61
C PHE A 82 2.15 0.66 10.31
N ARG A 83 1.29 0.71 11.34
CA ARG A 83 -0.18 0.72 11.14
C ARG A 83 -0.61 1.90 10.27
N LYS A 84 -0.06 3.09 10.54
CA LYS A 84 -0.28 4.28 9.74
C LYS A 84 0.30 4.14 8.32
N ALA A 85 1.48 3.55 8.16
CA ALA A 85 2.05 3.28 6.83
C ALA A 85 1.16 2.37 5.96
N ALA A 86 0.66 1.28 6.54
CA ALA A 86 -0.28 0.38 5.87
C ALA A 86 -1.58 1.12 5.50
N ALA A 87 -2.12 1.91 6.43
CA ALA A 87 -3.34 2.69 6.23
C ALA A 87 -3.18 3.84 5.20
N ILE A 88 -1.98 4.38 5.03
CA ILE A 88 -1.64 5.37 3.98
C ILE A 88 -1.83 4.75 2.60
N TRP A 89 -1.33 3.53 2.38
CA TRP A 89 -1.49 2.85 1.10
C TRP A 89 -2.93 2.42 0.85
N GLN A 90 -3.62 1.88 1.87
CA GLN A 90 -5.04 1.54 1.76
C GLN A 90 -5.91 2.76 1.38
N ALA A 91 -5.58 3.94 1.91
CA ALA A 91 -6.34 5.18 1.65
C ALA A 91 -6.43 5.56 0.17
N VAL A 92 -5.56 5.04 -0.69
CA VAL A 92 -5.48 5.44 -2.10
C VAL A 92 -5.77 4.32 -3.10
N ALA A 93 -5.89 3.06 -2.67
CA ALA A 93 -5.91 1.90 -3.55
C ALA A 93 -7.04 0.90 -3.24
N GLY A 94 -7.33 0.00 -4.19
CA GLY A 94 -8.42 -0.97 -4.15
C GLY A 94 -8.16 -2.24 -3.33
N PHE A 95 -7.57 -2.12 -2.15
CA PHE A 95 -7.32 -3.27 -1.26
C PHE A 95 -7.64 -2.93 0.20
N ASN A 96 -7.80 -3.93 1.06
CA ASN A 96 -7.78 -3.74 2.51
C ASN A 96 -6.52 -4.37 3.10
N ILE A 97 -5.93 -3.73 4.10
CA ILE A 97 -4.76 -4.23 4.82
C ILE A 97 -5.03 -4.25 6.33
N VAL A 98 -4.59 -5.31 6.99
CA VAL A 98 -5.02 -5.66 8.36
C VAL A 98 -3.86 -6.21 9.19
N GLU A 99 -3.69 -5.73 10.42
CA GLU A 99 -2.75 -6.36 11.36
C GLU A 99 -3.33 -7.66 11.93
N VAL A 100 -2.51 -8.71 11.97
CA VAL A 100 -2.82 -9.98 12.64
C VAL A 100 -1.66 -10.38 13.57
N PRO A 101 -1.90 -11.27 14.56
CA PRO A 101 -0.83 -11.81 15.39
C PRO A 101 0.19 -12.65 14.60
N ASP A 102 1.43 -12.67 15.07
CA ASP A 102 2.50 -13.55 14.60
C ASP A 102 2.93 -14.48 15.76
N ASN A 103 3.04 -15.77 15.50
CA ASN A 103 3.40 -16.76 16.51
C ASN A 103 4.91 -17.05 16.64
N GLY A 104 5.75 -16.36 15.87
CA GLY A 104 7.20 -16.54 15.87
C GLY A 104 7.72 -17.74 15.08
N ALA A 105 6.90 -18.34 14.20
CA ALA A 105 7.38 -19.37 13.30
C ALA A 105 8.51 -18.82 12.40
N PRO A 106 9.54 -19.63 12.05
CA PRO A 106 10.64 -19.18 11.20
C PRO A 106 10.17 -18.55 9.88
N ILE A 107 10.79 -17.44 9.46
CA ILE A 107 10.54 -16.83 8.14
C ILE A 107 10.98 -17.80 7.03
N GLY A 108 10.19 -17.88 5.96
CA GLY A 108 10.44 -18.76 4.81
C GLY A 108 10.16 -20.25 5.08
N GLY A 109 9.46 -20.57 6.17
CA GLY A 109 8.96 -21.91 6.44
C GLY A 109 7.87 -22.36 5.45
N VAL A 110 7.48 -23.63 5.51
CA VAL A 110 6.34 -24.14 4.71
C VAL A 110 5.03 -23.57 5.27
N GLY A 111 4.12 -23.15 4.39
CA GLY A 111 2.86 -22.51 4.78
C GLY A 111 2.00 -22.06 3.61
N ASN A 112 0.95 -21.31 3.93
CA ASN A 112 0.22 -20.57 2.92
C ASN A 112 1.02 -19.29 2.59
N GLN A 113 1.05 -18.89 1.32
CA GLN A 113 1.63 -17.60 0.96
C GLN A 113 0.70 -16.44 1.32
N GLN A 114 -0.62 -16.68 1.35
CA GLN A 114 -1.61 -15.70 1.79
C GLN A 114 -2.60 -16.37 2.75
N ASN A 115 -2.95 -15.66 3.82
CA ASN A 115 -3.81 -16.04 4.93
C ASN A 115 -3.35 -17.34 5.63
N ASP A 116 -2.07 -17.38 6.00
CA ASP A 116 -1.56 -18.39 6.92
C ASP A 116 -2.12 -18.13 8.34
N PRO A 117 -2.59 -19.16 9.08
CA PRO A 117 -3.16 -18.94 10.41
C PRO A 117 -2.12 -18.54 11.49
N ARG A 118 -0.82 -18.62 11.19
CA ARG A 118 0.25 -18.42 12.17
C ARG A 118 0.80 -16.99 12.20
N PHE A 119 0.67 -16.26 11.10
CA PHE A 119 1.30 -14.96 10.88
C PHE A 119 0.62 -14.23 9.70
N GLY A 120 0.89 -12.94 9.55
CA GLY A 120 0.37 -12.15 8.42
C GLY A 120 1.06 -12.45 7.10
N ASP A 121 0.42 -12.08 5.99
CA ASP A 121 0.94 -12.21 4.63
C ASP A 121 2.27 -11.48 4.45
N ILE A 122 2.37 -10.29 5.07
CA ILE A 122 3.59 -9.49 5.18
C ILE A 122 4.09 -9.55 6.62
N ARG A 123 5.27 -10.13 6.86
CA ARG A 123 5.86 -10.18 8.20
C ARG A 123 6.93 -9.11 8.34
N ILE A 124 6.83 -8.33 9.41
CA ILE A 124 7.76 -7.23 9.70
C ILE A 124 8.72 -7.72 10.78
N GLY A 125 9.96 -7.95 10.39
CA GLY A 125 11.07 -8.31 11.28
C GLY A 125 12.15 -7.23 11.34
N GLY A 126 13.19 -7.53 12.09
CA GLY A 126 14.35 -6.64 12.23
C GLY A 126 15.62 -7.43 12.52
N THR A 127 16.72 -7.07 11.84
CA THR A 127 18.06 -7.60 12.07
C THR A 127 19.10 -6.48 11.89
N ALA A 128 20.28 -6.62 12.49
CA ALA A 128 21.38 -5.68 12.25
C ALA A 128 21.93 -5.85 10.82
N MET A 129 22.06 -4.74 10.09
CA MET A 129 22.59 -4.72 8.73
C MET A 129 23.65 -3.63 8.58
N HIS A 130 24.37 -3.66 7.45
CA HIS A 130 25.36 -2.62 7.13
C HIS A 130 24.73 -1.20 7.14
N PRO A 131 25.42 -0.17 7.68
CA PRO A 131 24.84 1.17 7.88
C PRO A 131 24.32 1.87 6.63
N ALA A 132 24.76 1.45 5.44
CA ALA A 132 24.29 2.01 4.17
C ALA A 132 22.82 1.68 3.85
N TYR A 133 22.20 0.73 4.58
CA TYR A 133 20.83 0.27 4.35
C TYR A 133 19.94 0.58 5.56
N LEU A 134 18.70 0.98 5.30
CA LEU A 134 17.68 1.20 6.33
C LEU A 134 16.77 -0.01 6.52
N GLY A 135 16.57 -0.80 5.48
CA GLY A 135 15.74 -2.00 5.52
C GLY A 135 15.70 -2.63 4.14
N TYR A 136 14.94 -3.70 4.03
CA TYR A 136 14.55 -4.26 2.75
C TYR A 136 13.20 -4.95 2.82
N SER A 137 12.62 -5.18 1.66
CA SER A 137 11.43 -6.00 1.49
C SER A 137 11.62 -7.06 0.41
N LEU A 138 10.95 -8.19 0.58
CA LEU A 138 10.66 -9.10 -0.53
C LEU A 138 9.45 -8.58 -1.30
N LEU A 139 9.37 -8.89 -2.59
CA LEU A 139 8.22 -8.51 -3.41
C LEU A 139 7.08 -9.51 -3.20
N PRO A 140 5.82 -9.13 -3.48
CA PRO A 140 4.71 -10.06 -3.38
C PRO A 140 4.77 -11.15 -4.47
N PRO A 141 3.93 -12.20 -4.34
CA PRO A 141 3.80 -13.23 -5.36
C PRO A 141 3.40 -12.68 -6.75
N PRO A 142 3.75 -13.40 -7.83
CA PRO A 142 4.56 -14.61 -7.84
C PRO A 142 6.08 -14.34 -7.88
N ILE A 143 6.53 -13.07 -7.78
CA ILE A 143 7.96 -12.72 -7.92
C ILE A 143 8.77 -13.43 -6.84
N ASN A 144 8.42 -13.19 -5.59
CA ASN A 144 8.77 -14.08 -4.49
C ASN A 144 7.51 -14.89 -4.17
N GLY A 145 7.65 -16.21 -4.17
CA GLY A 145 6.61 -17.13 -3.74
C GLY A 145 6.85 -17.58 -2.31
N GLY A 146 5.90 -18.33 -1.77
CA GLY A 146 5.98 -18.83 -0.40
C GLY A 146 5.66 -17.80 0.68
N PRO A 147 5.74 -18.21 1.96
CA PRO A 147 5.25 -17.42 3.08
C PRO A 147 6.17 -16.26 3.51
N ASP A 148 7.33 -16.10 2.88
CA ASP A 148 8.22 -14.95 3.06
C ASP A 148 8.03 -13.88 1.98
N ALA A 149 7.17 -14.11 0.98
CA ALA A 149 6.84 -13.10 -0.02
C ALA A 149 6.27 -11.84 0.64
N GLY A 150 6.75 -10.67 0.24
CA GLY A 150 6.33 -9.41 0.86
C GLY A 150 6.91 -9.11 2.24
N ASP A 151 7.72 -9.99 2.85
CA ASP A 151 8.27 -9.73 4.19
C ASP A 151 9.19 -8.49 4.20
N ILE A 152 9.09 -7.72 5.28
CA ILE A 152 9.88 -6.52 5.55
C ILE A 152 10.89 -6.82 6.64
N VAL A 153 12.15 -6.44 6.44
CA VAL A 153 13.18 -6.51 7.49
C VAL A 153 13.82 -5.14 7.69
N MET A 154 13.64 -4.59 8.89
CA MET A 154 14.20 -3.31 9.30
C MET A 154 15.65 -3.48 9.77
N ASN A 155 16.53 -2.52 9.44
CA ASN A 155 17.90 -2.52 9.97
C ASN A 155 17.90 -2.06 11.44
N THR A 156 18.06 -2.98 12.38
CA THR A 156 18.06 -2.67 13.83
C THR A 156 19.35 -2.03 14.33
N ALA A 157 20.38 -1.89 13.49
CA ALA A 157 21.61 -1.15 13.82
C ALA A 157 21.48 0.36 13.56
N GLN A 158 20.39 0.81 12.93
CA GLN A 158 20.14 2.22 12.66
C GLN A 158 19.64 2.97 13.89
N SER A 159 19.96 4.26 13.96
CA SER A 159 19.44 5.17 14.97
C SER A 159 18.07 5.71 14.57
N TRP A 160 17.06 4.83 14.63
CA TRP A 160 15.67 5.13 14.28
C TRP A 160 15.07 6.25 15.14
N LYS A 161 14.22 7.06 14.50
CA LYS A 161 13.48 8.15 15.15
C LYS A 161 12.03 8.16 14.68
N ILE A 162 11.20 8.92 15.37
CA ILE A 162 9.83 9.22 14.95
C ILE A 162 9.77 10.72 14.68
N ASN A 163 9.27 11.10 13.50
CA ASN A 163 9.15 12.48 13.02
C ASN A 163 10.50 13.22 12.91
N ASN A 164 11.55 12.53 12.44
CA ASN A 164 12.88 13.14 12.24
C ASN A 164 13.69 12.45 11.11
N ASP A 165 14.99 12.69 11.00
CA ASP A 165 15.88 11.87 10.17
C ASP A 165 15.83 10.39 10.60
N TYR A 166 15.95 9.47 9.65
CA TYR A 166 15.75 8.02 9.88
C TYR A 166 14.39 7.73 10.53
N ASP A 167 13.33 8.35 9.98
CA ASP A 167 11.97 8.21 10.45
C ASP A 167 11.39 6.82 10.14
N ILE A 168 10.86 6.16 11.17
CA ILE A 168 10.23 4.84 11.07
C ILE A 168 9.08 4.87 10.06
N LEU A 169 8.20 5.86 10.13
CA LEU A 169 7.03 5.93 9.23
C LEU A 169 7.46 6.09 7.77
N SER A 170 8.44 6.94 7.50
CA SER A 170 8.94 7.18 6.14
C SER A 170 9.51 5.91 5.50
N VAL A 171 10.31 5.13 6.24
CA VAL A 171 10.84 3.86 5.74
C VAL A 171 9.74 2.80 5.68
N ALA A 172 8.86 2.71 6.67
CA ALA A 172 7.73 1.78 6.64
C ALA A 172 6.83 2.00 5.41
N ILE A 173 6.54 3.25 5.03
CA ILE A 173 5.78 3.54 3.80
C ILE A 173 6.50 2.99 2.57
N HIS A 174 7.81 3.19 2.47
CA HIS A 174 8.61 2.70 1.35
C HIS A 174 8.58 1.17 1.26
N GLU A 175 8.86 0.50 2.37
CA GLU A 175 8.94 -0.97 2.44
C GLU A 175 7.57 -1.63 2.22
N PHE A 176 6.49 -1.04 2.74
CA PHE A 176 5.13 -1.48 2.38
C PHE A 176 4.85 -1.32 0.88
N GLY A 177 5.38 -0.27 0.23
CA GLY A 177 5.26 -0.12 -1.21
C GLY A 177 5.84 -1.33 -1.96
N HIS A 178 7.06 -1.76 -1.61
CA HIS A 178 7.66 -2.97 -2.16
C HIS A 178 6.86 -4.23 -1.86
N SER A 179 6.44 -4.38 -0.61
CA SER A 179 5.62 -5.52 -0.14
C SER A 179 4.26 -5.60 -0.84
N LEU A 180 3.80 -4.48 -1.41
CA LEU A 180 2.59 -4.36 -2.21
C LEU A 180 2.86 -4.43 -3.73
N GLY A 181 4.12 -4.53 -4.17
CA GLY A 181 4.49 -4.75 -5.58
C GLY A 181 5.06 -3.54 -6.32
N MET A 182 5.24 -2.42 -5.62
CA MET A 182 5.85 -1.21 -6.18
C MET A 182 7.36 -1.40 -6.38
N GLY A 183 7.89 -0.99 -7.51
CA GLY A 183 9.33 -0.82 -7.72
C GLY A 183 9.84 0.52 -7.19
N HIS A 184 11.16 0.70 -7.21
CA HIS A 184 11.74 2.01 -6.95
C HIS A 184 11.28 3.03 -8.01
N SER A 185 11.21 4.29 -7.58
CA SER A 185 10.98 5.44 -8.44
C SER A 185 12.27 6.20 -8.68
N ASP A 186 12.42 6.82 -9.87
CA ASP A 186 13.49 7.79 -10.16
C ASP A 186 13.13 9.20 -9.67
N ILE A 187 11.88 9.42 -9.21
CA ILE A 187 11.42 10.72 -8.72
C ILE A 187 11.86 10.89 -7.27
N VAL A 188 12.83 11.79 -7.05
CA VAL A 188 13.43 12.04 -5.72
C VAL A 188 12.39 12.35 -4.64
N ALA A 189 11.26 12.99 -4.99
CA ALA A 189 10.21 13.29 -4.03
C ALA A 189 9.36 12.07 -3.64
N ALA A 190 9.26 11.06 -4.50
CA ALA A 190 8.41 9.88 -4.29
C ALA A 190 8.84 9.09 -3.06
N ASN A 191 7.87 8.47 -2.39
CA ASN A 191 8.14 7.54 -1.31
C ASN A 191 8.98 6.37 -1.80
N MET A 192 8.73 5.90 -3.02
CA MET A 192 9.47 4.80 -3.64
C MET A 192 10.87 5.17 -4.17
N TYR A 193 11.38 6.39 -3.95
CA TYR A 193 12.76 6.72 -4.30
C TYR A 193 13.76 5.91 -3.45
N THR A 194 14.73 5.27 -4.10
CA THR A 194 15.64 4.30 -3.44
C THR A 194 16.52 4.88 -2.33
N TYR A 195 16.81 6.19 -2.36
CA TYR A 195 17.63 6.82 -1.33
C TYR A 195 16.79 7.58 -0.32
N TYR A 196 17.06 7.36 0.96
CA TYR A 196 16.54 8.20 2.03
C TYR A 196 17.22 9.58 1.95
N ALA A 197 16.45 10.56 1.51
CA ALA A 197 16.91 11.93 1.38
C ALA A 197 16.40 12.80 2.54
N TRP A 198 15.13 12.64 2.92
CA TRP A 198 14.48 13.30 4.05
C TRP A 198 13.22 12.53 4.45
N MET A 199 12.54 12.99 5.50
CA MET A 199 11.28 12.41 5.98
C MET A 199 10.15 12.55 4.95
N LYS A 200 9.56 11.43 4.54
CA LYS A 200 8.49 11.34 3.53
C LYS A 200 7.32 10.54 4.08
N GLN A 201 6.35 11.22 4.68
CA GLN A 201 5.20 10.57 5.33
C GLN A 201 3.90 10.64 4.50
N SER A 202 3.97 11.16 3.27
CA SER A 202 2.82 11.36 2.40
C SER A 202 3.15 10.94 0.97
N LEU A 203 2.31 10.06 0.41
CA LEU A 203 2.44 9.58 -0.96
C LEU A 203 2.43 10.73 -1.96
N GLN A 204 3.30 10.64 -2.96
CA GLN A 204 3.34 11.55 -4.10
C GLN A 204 2.44 11.05 -5.24
N PRO A 205 2.13 11.88 -6.24
CA PRO A 205 1.33 11.45 -7.40
C PRO A 205 1.87 10.19 -8.10
N ASP A 206 3.20 10.02 -8.15
CA ASP A 206 3.84 8.82 -8.71
C ASP A 206 3.54 7.56 -7.89
N ASP A 207 3.64 7.64 -6.56
CA ASP A 207 3.34 6.53 -5.66
C ASP A 207 1.85 6.12 -5.80
N ILE A 208 0.96 7.11 -5.85
CA ILE A 208 -0.50 6.90 -6.01
C ILE A 208 -0.81 6.28 -7.37
N ALA A 209 -0.19 6.76 -8.44
CA ALA A 209 -0.40 6.22 -9.79
C ALA A 209 0.09 4.76 -9.88
N GLY A 210 1.27 4.46 -9.35
CA GLY A 210 1.82 3.11 -9.37
C GLY A 210 0.97 2.10 -8.59
N ILE A 211 0.55 2.44 -7.36
CA ILE A 211 -0.23 1.47 -6.56
C ILE A 211 -1.63 1.24 -7.14
N ARG A 212 -2.24 2.28 -7.74
CA ARG A 212 -3.51 2.15 -8.45
C ARG A 212 -3.41 1.38 -9.75
N ASN A 213 -2.23 1.36 -10.38
CA ASN A 213 -2.00 0.48 -11.53
C ASN A 213 -1.96 -1.00 -11.13
N ILE A 214 -1.60 -1.32 -9.88
CA ILE A 214 -1.57 -2.69 -9.36
C ILE A 214 -2.95 -3.13 -8.85
N TYR A 215 -3.58 -2.32 -8.00
CA TYR A 215 -4.81 -2.72 -7.28
C TYR A 215 -6.07 -1.94 -7.66
N GLY A 216 -5.98 -1.02 -8.63
CA GLY A 216 -7.05 -0.06 -8.89
C GLY A 216 -7.14 1.04 -7.82
N GLY A 217 -8.03 2.00 -8.06
CA GLY A 217 -8.41 3.01 -7.07
C GLY A 217 -9.29 2.43 -5.96
N VAL A 218 -9.55 3.25 -4.95
CA VAL A 218 -10.57 2.92 -3.93
C VAL A 218 -11.88 2.56 -4.64
N PRO A 219 -12.54 1.43 -4.27
CA PRO A 219 -13.77 1.01 -4.91
C PRO A 219 -14.84 2.10 -4.86
N ALA A 220 -15.71 2.15 -5.87
CA ALA A 220 -16.91 2.94 -5.78
C ALA A 220 -17.81 2.39 -4.66
N ASP A 221 -18.60 3.28 -4.04
CA ASP A 221 -19.61 2.89 -3.05
C ASP A 221 -20.63 1.95 -3.74
N PRO A 222 -20.70 0.67 -3.34
CA PRO A 222 -21.55 -0.32 -4.01
C PRO A 222 -23.02 -0.20 -3.62
N THR A 223 -23.34 0.48 -2.53
CA THR A 223 -24.66 0.49 -1.89
C THR A 223 -25.43 1.80 -2.10
N ASN A 224 -24.71 2.91 -2.32
CA ASN A 224 -25.29 4.24 -2.62
C ASN A 224 -26.38 4.68 -1.61
N ASN A 225 -26.23 4.27 -0.37
CA ASN A 225 -27.09 4.55 0.78
C ASN A 225 -26.60 5.80 1.52
N ALA A 226 -26.32 6.87 0.75
CA ALA A 226 -25.69 8.09 1.25
C ALA A 226 -26.58 8.99 2.13
N THR A 227 -27.87 8.67 2.27
CA THR A 227 -28.85 9.50 2.99
C THR A 227 -29.83 8.65 3.80
N ALA A 228 -30.51 9.27 4.77
CA ALA A 228 -31.58 8.62 5.51
C ALA A 228 -32.70 8.07 4.60
N ALA A 229 -33.00 8.74 3.49
CA ALA A 229 -34.01 8.33 2.53
C ALA A 229 -33.60 7.09 1.71
N THR A 230 -32.29 6.92 1.47
CA THR A 230 -31.72 5.78 0.76
C THR A 230 -31.15 4.71 1.69
N ALA A 231 -31.44 4.80 2.99
CA ALA A 231 -30.91 3.90 4.00
C ALA A 231 -31.32 2.44 3.73
N ILE A 232 -30.35 1.53 3.80
CA ILE A 232 -30.58 0.09 3.67
C ILE A 232 -31.36 -0.41 4.89
N ASP A 233 -32.45 -1.14 4.65
CA ASP A 233 -33.23 -1.77 5.72
C ASP A 233 -32.56 -3.07 6.20
N LEU A 234 -32.05 -3.06 7.43
CA LEU A 234 -31.45 -4.23 8.07
C LEU A 234 -32.45 -5.05 8.87
N THR A 235 -33.69 -4.58 9.03
CA THR A 235 -34.75 -5.27 9.79
C THR A 235 -35.03 -6.70 9.28
N PRO A 236 -35.02 -6.98 7.96
CA PRO A 236 -35.23 -8.34 7.47
C PRO A 236 -34.11 -9.34 7.85
N LEU A 237 -32.95 -8.85 8.29
CA LEU A 237 -31.81 -9.68 8.67
C LEU A 237 -31.82 -10.09 10.15
N ILE A 238 -32.81 -9.63 10.92
CA ILE A 238 -32.93 -9.95 12.35
C ILE A 238 -33.37 -11.40 12.52
N ASP A 239 -32.54 -12.17 13.23
CA ASP A 239 -32.83 -13.56 13.58
C ASP A 239 -33.88 -13.67 14.71
N GLY A 240 -34.37 -14.89 14.96
CA GLY A 240 -35.34 -15.15 16.03
C GLY A 240 -34.83 -14.85 17.45
N GLN A 241 -33.54 -14.56 17.63
CA GLN A 241 -32.92 -14.18 18.90
C GLN A 241 -32.68 -12.67 19.01
N GLY A 242 -33.17 -11.88 18.05
CA GLY A 242 -33.03 -10.42 18.03
C GLY A 242 -31.64 -9.93 17.63
N ARG A 243 -30.89 -10.71 16.84
CA ARG A 243 -29.53 -10.37 16.41
C ARG A 243 -29.46 -10.25 14.89
N MET A 244 -28.57 -9.42 14.37
CA MET A 244 -28.22 -9.44 12.95
C MET A 244 -26.76 -9.05 12.72
N SER A 245 -26.20 -9.57 11.64
CA SER A 245 -24.86 -9.27 11.15
C SER A 245 -24.93 -8.91 9.67
N TYR A 246 -24.28 -7.81 9.28
CA TYR A 246 -24.16 -7.34 7.91
C TYR A 246 -22.69 -7.18 7.56
N ASN A 247 -22.19 -7.98 6.61
CA ASN A 247 -20.76 -8.08 6.24
C ASN A 247 -20.51 -7.61 4.79
N ALA A 248 -21.04 -6.43 4.44
CA ALA A 248 -20.89 -5.86 3.11
C ALA A 248 -20.76 -4.33 3.13
N GLY A 249 -20.38 -3.75 4.27
CA GLY A 249 -20.16 -2.31 4.38
C GLY A 249 -18.80 -1.90 3.83
N TYR A 250 -18.74 -0.77 3.13
CA TYR A 250 -17.48 -0.16 2.72
C TYR A 250 -17.56 1.36 2.83
N VAL A 251 -16.60 1.98 3.53
CA VAL A 251 -16.46 3.44 3.53
C VAL A 251 -15.44 3.82 2.47
N THR A 252 -15.80 4.66 1.51
CA THR A 252 -14.91 5.05 0.40
C THR A 252 -14.02 6.26 0.72
N SER A 253 -14.46 7.11 1.64
CA SER A 253 -13.71 8.29 2.09
C SER A 253 -14.30 8.86 3.38
N PHE A 254 -13.63 9.85 3.97
CA PHE A 254 -14.16 10.59 5.12
C PHE A 254 -15.51 11.29 4.85
N SER A 255 -15.78 11.65 3.60
CA SER A 255 -17.02 12.33 3.19
C SER A 255 -18.11 11.38 2.70
N ASN A 256 -17.86 10.07 2.73
CA ASN A 256 -18.88 9.06 2.44
C ASN A 256 -19.59 8.65 3.73
N PHE A 257 -20.91 8.57 3.65
CA PHE A 257 -21.82 8.40 4.76
C PHE A 257 -22.70 7.19 4.45
N GLU A 258 -22.56 6.11 5.21
CA GLU A 258 -23.30 4.87 4.95
C GLU A 258 -24.51 4.79 5.88
N TRP A 259 -25.72 5.03 5.35
CA TRP A 259 -26.96 4.99 6.13
C TRP A 259 -27.63 3.63 6.09
N TYR A 260 -28.02 3.17 7.26
CA TYR A 260 -28.81 1.97 7.47
C TYR A 260 -29.99 2.32 8.37
N LYS A 261 -31.09 1.59 8.23
CA LYS A 261 -32.25 1.71 9.12
C LYS A 261 -32.59 0.35 9.72
N ILE A 262 -33.12 0.37 10.93
CA ILE A 262 -33.48 -0.83 11.66
C ILE A 262 -34.69 -0.56 12.54
N THR A 263 -35.66 -1.47 12.50
CA THR A 263 -36.84 -1.44 13.38
C THR A 263 -36.65 -2.43 14.52
N VAL A 264 -36.89 -1.97 15.73
CA VAL A 264 -36.75 -2.76 16.96
C VAL A 264 -37.71 -3.95 16.91
N PRO A 265 -37.22 -5.20 17.01
CA PRO A 265 -38.05 -6.39 16.93
C PRO A 265 -38.86 -6.59 18.22
N SER A 266 -39.92 -7.39 18.15
CA SER A 266 -40.72 -7.79 19.33
C SER A 266 -39.92 -8.62 20.35
N THR A 267 -38.81 -9.23 19.92
CA THR A 267 -37.90 -10.03 20.76
C THR A 267 -36.90 -9.19 21.57
N THR A 268 -36.98 -7.86 21.49
CA THR A 268 -36.08 -6.97 22.23
C THR A 268 -36.18 -7.14 23.75
N THR A 269 -35.05 -7.03 24.43
CA THR A 269 -34.95 -7.01 25.90
C THR A 269 -34.95 -5.58 26.46
N GLY A 270 -35.29 -4.60 25.63
CA GLY A 270 -35.26 -3.17 25.96
C GLY A 270 -33.89 -2.52 25.73
N THR A 271 -32.94 -3.23 25.12
CA THR A 271 -31.61 -2.72 24.78
C THR A 271 -31.33 -2.97 23.30
N MET A 272 -30.67 -2.01 22.63
CA MET A 272 -30.13 -2.15 21.28
C MET A 272 -28.63 -1.84 21.32
N LYS A 273 -27.80 -2.86 21.10
CA LYS A 273 -26.35 -2.71 20.99
C LYS A 273 -25.94 -2.70 19.53
N VAL A 274 -25.53 -1.55 19.01
CA VAL A 274 -25.09 -1.36 17.62
C VAL A 274 -23.56 -1.34 17.59
N THR A 275 -22.95 -2.15 16.72
CA THR A 275 -21.50 -2.28 16.59
C THR A 275 -21.08 -2.10 15.14
N MET A 276 -20.04 -1.31 14.92
CA MET A 276 -19.33 -1.20 13.64
C MET A 276 -17.94 -1.81 13.81
N GLN A 277 -17.66 -2.84 13.04
CA GLN A 277 -16.39 -3.58 13.06
C GLN A 277 -15.64 -3.32 11.76
N SER A 278 -14.46 -2.70 11.84
CA SER A 278 -13.43 -2.74 10.80
C SER A 278 -12.25 -3.63 11.20
N SER A 279 -12.09 -3.95 12.50
CA SER A 279 -11.03 -4.84 12.97
C SER A 279 -11.11 -6.19 12.27
N ASN A 280 -9.95 -6.66 11.81
CA ASN A 280 -9.77 -7.86 10.99
C ASN A 280 -10.38 -7.81 9.57
N LEU A 281 -10.98 -6.68 9.17
CA LEU A 281 -11.58 -6.47 7.84
C LEU A 281 -10.84 -5.42 7.01
N SER A 282 -10.39 -4.32 7.63
CA SER A 282 -9.62 -3.26 6.99
C SER A 282 -8.89 -2.37 7.99
N SER A 283 -8.08 -1.43 7.50
CA SER A 283 -7.49 -0.34 8.30
C SER A 283 -8.43 0.86 8.55
N LEU A 284 -9.72 0.77 8.23
CA LEU A 284 -10.69 1.85 8.47
C LEU A 284 -10.71 2.20 9.96
N SER A 285 -10.65 3.50 10.28
CA SER A 285 -10.94 4.04 11.60
C SER A 285 -12.45 4.30 11.72
N PRO A 286 -13.22 3.47 12.45
CA PRO A 286 -14.67 3.50 12.38
C PRO A 286 -15.28 4.61 13.25
N ARG A 287 -16.33 5.24 12.73
CA ARG A 287 -17.27 6.10 13.45
C ARG A 287 -18.69 5.61 13.21
N LEU A 288 -19.40 5.38 14.30
CA LEU A 288 -20.77 4.90 14.33
C LEU A 288 -21.65 5.94 15.03
N ASN A 289 -22.70 6.42 14.36
CA ASN A 289 -23.74 7.24 15.00
C ASN A 289 -25.07 6.49 14.98
N VAL A 290 -25.83 6.60 16.07
CA VAL A 290 -27.21 6.12 16.16
C VAL A 290 -28.13 7.32 16.21
N ILE A 291 -29.17 7.30 15.38
CA ILE A 291 -30.07 8.42 15.12
C ILE A 291 -31.51 7.87 15.25
N ASN A 292 -32.43 8.63 15.84
CA ASN A 292 -33.82 8.20 15.98
C ASN A 292 -34.66 8.47 14.71
N SER A 293 -35.93 8.06 14.70
CA SER A 293 -36.85 8.25 13.57
C SER A 293 -37.11 9.71 13.20
N SER A 294 -36.90 10.65 14.14
CA SER A 294 -37.00 12.11 13.90
C SER A 294 -35.70 12.72 13.38
N LEU A 295 -34.73 11.89 12.99
CA LEU A 295 -33.39 12.28 12.53
C LEU A 295 -32.57 13.07 13.58
N VAL A 296 -32.84 12.84 14.86
CA VAL A 296 -32.07 13.41 15.98
C VAL A 296 -31.05 12.37 16.46
N GLY A 297 -29.79 12.79 16.61
CA GLY A 297 -28.71 11.95 17.12
C GLY A 297 -28.99 11.47 18.54
N VAL A 298 -28.92 10.15 18.75
CA VAL A 298 -29.04 9.50 20.06
C VAL A 298 -27.67 9.42 20.72
N GLY A 299 -26.65 9.05 19.94
CA GLY A 299 -25.27 9.02 20.39
C GLY A 299 -24.34 8.39 19.38
N GLN A 300 -23.07 8.26 19.75
CA GLN A 300 -22.01 7.81 18.86
C GLN A 300 -20.96 6.95 19.57
N ALA A 301 -20.24 6.16 18.80
CA ALA A 301 -19.01 5.50 19.18
C ALA A 301 -17.96 5.71 18.08
N ILE A 302 -16.72 6.00 18.47
CA ILE A 302 -15.67 6.43 17.54
C ILE A 302 -14.31 5.87 17.96
N ALA A 303 -13.52 5.42 17.00
CA ALA A 303 -12.12 5.06 17.18
C ALA A 303 -11.27 5.84 16.18
N GLN A 304 -10.77 6.98 16.62
CA GLN A 304 -9.93 7.88 15.82
C GLN A 304 -8.45 7.51 16.00
N ASN A 305 -7.67 7.58 14.92
CA ASN A 305 -6.27 7.18 14.83
C ASN A 305 -6.04 5.72 15.28
N VAL A 306 -7.04 4.86 15.02
CA VAL A 306 -6.94 3.41 15.24
C VAL A 306 -7.28 2.72 13.93
N TYR A 307 -6.32 2.00 13.38
CA TYR A 307 -6.40 1.43 12.03
C TYR A 307 -6.97 0.00 12.09
N GLY A 308 -8.28 -0.13 11.89
CA GLY A 308 -9.01 -1.39 12.09
C GLY A 308 -9.43 -1.59 13.54
N ALA A 309 -10.62 -1.13 13.90
CA ALA A 309 -11.17 -1.20 15.25
C ALA A 309 -12.60 -1.72 15.27
N THR A 310 -13.11 -2.03 16.46
CA THR A 310 -14.54 -2.29 16.67
C THR A 310 -15.07 -1.28 17.67
N VAL A 311 -16.14 -0.57 17.29
CA VAL A 311 -16.81 0.42 18.13
C VAL A 311 -18.26 0.02 18.34
N THR A 312 -18.76 0.25 19.56
CA THR A 312 -20.13 -0.13 19.92
C THR A 312 -20.81 1.00 20.67
N TYR A 313 -22.06 1.30 20.30
CA TYR A 313 -22.96 2.16 21.05
C TYR A 313 -24.20 1.36 21.52
N THR A 314 -24.64 1.61 22.74
CA THR A 314 -25.80 0.92 23.34
C THR A 314 -26.91 1.92 23.61
N VAL A 315 -28.11 1.65 23.07
CA VAL A 315 -29.34 2.39 23.38
C VAL A 315 -30.16 1.55 24.36
N THR A 316 -30.61 2.15 25.45
CA THR A 316 -31.49 1.51 26.45
C THR A 316 -32.91 2.06 26.33
N GLY A 317 -33.89 1.28 26.78
CA GLY A 317 -35.31 1.66 26.75
C GLY A 317 -35.94 1.61 25.35
N VAL A 318 -35.37 0.82 24.44
CA VAL A 318 -35.96 0.63 23.10
C VAL A 318 -37.22 -0.23 23.18
N THR A 319 -38.27 0.14 22.45
CA THR A 319 -39.54 -0.60 22.42
C THR A 319 -39.82 -1.15 21.02
N PRO A 320 -40.53 -2.29 20.91
CA PRO A 320 -40.87 -2.87 19.61
C PRO A 320 -41.53 -1.87 18.66
N GLY A 321 -41.14 -1.89 17.39
CA GLY A 321 -41.68 -1.02 16.35
C GLY A 321 -41.03 0.37 16.27
N GLN A 322 -40.18 0.76 17.22
CA GLN A 322 -39.36 1.96 17.06
C GLN A 322 -38.34 1.78 15.92
N THR A 323 -38.09 2.85 15.16
CA THR A 323 -37.10 2.85 14.08
C THR A 323 -35.92 3.72 14.46
N TYR A 324 -34.72 3.18 14.24
CA TYR A 324 -33.46 3.88 14.37
C TYR A 324 -32.71 3.85 13.04
N TYR A 325 -31.93 4.90 12.79
CA TYR A 325 -30.94 4.95 11.75
C TYR A 325 -29.56 4.73 12.34
N ILE A 326 -28.72 4.05 11.58
CA ILE A 326 -27.33 3.78 11.87
C ILE A 326 -26.53 4.46 10.77
N LEU A 327 -25.63 5.35 11.15
CA LEU A 327 -24.75 6.06 10.24
C LEU A 327 -23.32 5.59 10.48
N ALA A 328 -22.78 4.84 9.51
CA ALA A 328 -21.41 4.34 9.51
C ALA A 328 -20.51 5.23 8.66
N GLN A 329 -19.34 5.58 9.20
CA GLN A 329 -18.44 6.56 8.59
C GLN A 329 -16.99 6.28 9.00
N SER A 330 -16.06 7.00 8.37
CA SER A 330 -14.72 7.14 8.90
C SER A 330 -14.67 8.14 10.07
N ALA A 331 -13.79 7.87 11.03
CA ALA A 331 -13.43 8.77 12.12
C ALA A 331 -12.46 9.90 11.70
N GLN A 332 -11.75 9.77 10.57
CA GLN A 332 -10.69 10.70 10.16
C GLN A 332 -10.44 10.78 8.63
N THR A 333 -9.72 11.82 8.20
CA THR A 333 -9.22 11.99 6.83
C THR A 333 -7.85 11.30 6.66
N GLY A 334 -7.48 10.99 5.41
CA GLY A 334 -6.17 10.42 5.10
C GLY A 334 -6.05 8.94 5.54
N PRO A 335 -5.03 8.56 6.32
CA PRO A 335 -4.83 7.17 6.74
C PRO A 335 -6.05 6.65 7.50
N GLY A 336 -6.57 5.48 7.12
CA GLY A 336 -7.75 4.89 7.77
C GLY A 336 -9.07 5.60 7.45
N SER A 337 -9.10 6.43 6.40
CA SER A 337 -10.31 7.14 5.97
C SER A 337 -11.30 6.30 5.14
N ASN A 338 -10.89 5.11 4.73
CA ASN A 338 -11.65 4.19 3.90
C ASN A 338 -11.43 2.73 4.35
N GLY A 339 -12.27 1.83 3.87
CA GLY A 339 -12.09 0.39 4.02
C GLY A 339 -13.39 -0.36 4.31
N ALA A 340 -13.29 -1.68 4.25
CA ALA A 340 -14.40 -2.57 4.59
C ALA A 340 -14.76 -2.49 6.07
N PHE A 341 -16.05 -2.61 6.35
CA PHE A 341 -16.59 -2.78 7.70
C PHE A 341 -17.79 -3.73 7.66
N GLY A 342 -18.24 -4.13 8.84
CA GLY A 342 -19.56 -4.69 8.98
C GLY A 342 -20.28 -4.21 10.22
N LEU A 343 -21.59 -4.44 10.22
CA LEU A 343 -22.50 -4.00 11.28
C LEU A 343 -23.06 -5.21 12.02
N LEU A 344 -23.14 -5.09 13.33
CA LEU A 344 -23.76 -6.05 14.21
C LEU A 344 -24.75 -5.29 15.08
N VAL A 345 -26.03 -5.68 15.12
CA VAL A 345 -26.97 -5.17 16.14
C VAL A 345 -27.55 -6.33 16.94
N ASN A 346 -27.68 -6.10 18.23
CA ASN A 346 -28.18 -7.08 19.17
C ASN A 346 -29.24 -6.44 20.06
N PHE A 347 -30.46 -6.96 19.96
CA PHE A 347 -31.61 -6.60 20.78
C PHE A 347 -31.88 -7.60 21.91
N GLY A 348 -31.21 -8.75 21.91
CA GLY A 348 -31.42 -9.86 22.84
C GLY A 348 -30.32 -10.00 23.88
N ASN A 349 -30.40 -11.08 24.67
CA ASN A 349 -29.40 -11.43 25.69
C ASN A 349 -28.32 -12.39 25.18
N SER A 350 -28.50 -12.96 23.99
CA SER A 350 -27.54 -13.92 23.41
C SER A 350 -26.35 -13.18 22.83
N SER A 351 -25.13 -13.70 23.01
CA SER A 351 -23.94 -13.13 22.38
C SER A 351 -24.05 -13.19 20.85
N LEU A 352 -23.48 -12.18 20.20
CA LEU A 352 -23.34 -12.12 18.76
C LEU A 352 -21.83 -12.11 18.44
N ALA A 353 -21.37 -13.09 17.67
CA ALA A 353 -19.96 -13.22 17.34
C ALA A 353 -19.52 -12.07 16.42
N PRO A 354 -18.24 -11.65 16.49
CA PRO A 354 -17.67 -10.73 15.52
C PRO A 354 -17.80 -11.28 14.10
N ILE A 355 -17.81 -10.37 13.13
CA ILE A 355 -17.81 -10.71 11.72
C ILE A 355 -16.50 -11.41 11.37
N ALA A 356 -16.62 -12.58 10.74
CA ALA A 356 -15.48 -13.35 10.28
C ALA A 356 -14.77 -12.64 9.11
N PRO A 357 -13.42 -12.70 9.04
CA PRO A 357 -12.68 -12.16 7.92
C PRO A 357 -12.97 -12.94 6.62
N TYR A 358 -12.74 -12.28 5.47
CA TYR A 358 -12.75 -12.95 4.18
C TYR A 358 -11.70 -14.08 4.13
N ASN A 359 -12.09 -15.24 3.59
CA ASN A 359 -11.14 -16.32 3.34
C ASN A 359 -10.29 -15.99 2.11
N THR A 360 -9.06 -15.56 2.35
CA THR A 360 -8.09 -15.18 1.33
C THR A 360 -6.93 -16.19 1.22
N THR A 361 -7.19 -17.45 1.57
CA THR A 361 -6.16 -18.50 1.63
C THR A 361 -5.61 -18.83 0.26
N VAL A 362 -4.29 -18.72 0.12
CA VAL A 362 -3.55 -19.18 -1.06
C VAL A 362 -2.39 -20.05 -0.60
N ALA A 363 -2.38 -21.30 -1.05
CA ALA A 363 -1.28 -22.22 -0.80
C ALA A 363 0.02 -21.69 -1.42
N GLN A 364 1.16 -21.94 -0.77
CA GLN A 364 2.47 -21.55 -1.26
C GLN A 364 2.70 -21.94 -2.73
N GLN A 365 3.10 -20.95 -3.53
CA GLN A 365 3.55 -21.12 -4.90
C GLN A 365 5.08 -20.97 -4.98
N PRO A 366 5.74 -21.59 -5.97
CA PRO A 366 7.15 -21.37 -6.22
C PRO A 366 7.42 -19.93 -6.68
N ASP A 367 8.61 -19.44 -6.38
CA ASP A 367 9.11 -18.19 -6.96
C ASP A 367 9.09 -18.27 -8.49
N GLN A 368 8.52 -17.27 -9.14
CA GLN A 368 8.61 -17.10 -10.60
C GLN A 368 9.68 -16.10 -11.00
N GLY A 369 10.23 -15.35 -10.03
CA GLY A 369 11.14 -14.26 -10.32
C GLY A 369 10.49 -13.21 -11.22
N VAL A 370 11.32 -12.45 -11.92
CA VAL A 370 10.92 -11.43 -12.88
C VAL A 370 11.16 -11.97 -14.29
N ASN A 371 10.11 -12.06 -15.12
CA ASN A 371 10.23 -12.45 -16.54
C ASN A 371 10.48 -11.22 -17.43
N GLY A 372 11.49 -11.27 -18.30
CA GLY A 372 11.88 -10.17 -19.21
C GLY A 372 13.10 -9.39 -18.70
N TRP A 373 13.59 -8.41 -19.47
CA TRP A 373 14.85 -7.64 -19.27
C TRP A 373 15.02 -6.91 -17.91
N MET A 374 14.15 -7.19 -16.92
CA MET A 374 14.27 -6.78 -15.51
C MET A 374 14.69 -7.93 -14.58
N ALA A 375 15.05 -9.10 -15.13
CA ALA A 375 15.53 -10.25 -14.37
C ALA A 375 16.94 -10.01 -13.80
N GLU A 376 17.08 -9.66 -12.51
CA GLU A 376 18.40 -9.71 -11.84
C GLU A 376 18.44 -10.56 -10.56
N THR A 377 17.87 -11.78 -10.56
CA THR A 377 18.48 -13.05 -10.05
C THR A 377 17.46 -14.11 -9.60
N THR A 378 17.92 -15.36 -9.48
CA THR A 378 17.14 -16.53 -9.04
C THR A 378 17.03 -16.65 -7.50
N PRO A 379 16.01 -17.34 -6.96
CA PRO A 379 15.78 -17.51 -5.51
C PRO A 379 16.93 -18.11 -4.69
N LYS A 380 17.77 -18.96 -5.29
CA LYS A 380 18.98 -19.49 -4.63
C LYS A 380 20.06 -18.42 -4.47
N GLN A 381 20.10 -17.42 -5.36
CA GLN A 381 21.02 -16.28 -5.27
C GLN A 381 20.52 -15.29 -4.20
N MET A 382 19.22 -15.06 -4.06
CA MET A 382 18.58 -14.27 -2.99
C MET A 382 18.94 -14.79 -1.58
N ARG A 383 18.78 -16.09 -1.33
CA ARG A 383 19.15 -16.71 -0.03
C ARG A 383 20.65 -16.72 0.24
N ARG A 384 21.50 -16.61 -0.79
CA ARG A 384 22.96 -16.40 -0.65
C ARG A 384 23.32 -14.93 -0.42
N LEU A 385 22.56 -14.01 -1.00
CA LEU A 385 22.68 -12.56 -0.85
C LEU A 385 22.30 -12.11 0.55
N GLN A 386 21.18 -12.61 1.09
CA GLN A 386 20.81 -12.43 2.50
C GLN A 386 21.96 -12.88 3.40
N ARG A 387 22.49 -14.10 3.22
CA ARG A 387 23.67 -14.59 3.96
C ARG A 387 24.92 -13.72 3.76
N ARG A 388 25.17 -13.15 2.59
CA ARG A 388 26.32 -12.26 2.31
C ARG A 388 26.16 -10.85 2.89
N MET A 389 24.93 -10.31 2.95
CA MET A 389 24.62 -9.07 3.65
C MET A 389 24.75 -9.24 5.17
N LEU A 390 24.37 -10.42 5.67
CA LEU A 390 24.52 -10.82 7.08
C LEU A 390 25.97 -11.21 7.46
N ALA A 391 26.80 -11.70 6.52
CA ALA A 391 28.16 -12.18 6.78
C ALA A 391 29.31 -11.18 6.55
N ARG A 392 29.06 -10.00 5.93
CA ARG A 392 30.09 -8.95 5.73
C ARG A 392 30.40 -8.15 7.00
N HIS A 393 30.64 -8.85 8.10
CA HIS A 393 31.15 -8.25 9.34
C HIS A 393 32.56 -8.75 9.73
N THR A 394 33.29 -9.43 8.84
CA THR A 394 34.66 -9.89 9.15
C THR A 394 35.78 -9.45 8.20
N GLN A 395 35.53 -8.86 7.02
CA GLN A 395 36.64 -8.40 6.17
C GLN A 395 36.36 -7.09 5.42
N ASN A 396 37.22 -6.11 5.67
CA ASN A 396 37.39 -4.88 4.89
C ASN A 396 37.96 -5.24 3.52
N HIS A 397 37.14 -5.25 2.48
CA HIS A 397 37.64 -5.01 1.12
C HIS A 397 36.63 -4.12 0.38
N GLY A 398 37.16 -3.00 -0.13
CA GLY A 398 36.44 -2.13 -1.04
C GLY A 398 36.43 -2.77 -2.41
N ASP A 399 35.23 -3.06 -2.91
CA ASP A 399 34.94 -3.29 -4.32
C ASP A 399 33.49 -2.84 -4.56
N ASP A 400 33.34 -1.84 -5.44
CA ASP A 400 32.07 -1.43 -6.02
C ASP A 400 31.63 -2.50 -7.04
N ASP A 401 30.71 -3.38 -6.66
CA ASP A 401 30.14 -4.41 -7.55
C ASP A 401 28.66 -4.10 -7.90
N PRO A 402 28.34 -3.81 -9.18
CA PRO A 402 26.99 -3.49 -9.63
C PRO A 402 26.23 -4.77 -10.03
N GLY A 403 25.31 -5.23 -9.18
CA GLY A 403 24.36 -6.30 -9.54
C GLY A 403 23.93 -7.16 -8.37
N HIS A 404 23.11 -6.64 -7.46
CA HIS A 404 22.73 -7.37 -6.25
C HIS A 404 21.32 -6.94 -5.76
N GLN A 405 20.30 -7.73 -6.11
CA GLN A 405 18.89 -7.45 -5.83
C GLN A 405 18.46 -7.90 -4.43
N VAL A 406 18.46 -6.92 -3.54
CA VAL A 406 17.58 -6.74 -2.39
C VAL A 406 17.06 -5.33 -2.60
N ILE A 407 15.74 -5.13 -2.65
CA ILE A 407 15.22 -3.77 -2.80
C ILE A 407 15.29 -3.13 -1.42
N ALA A 408 16.36 -2.36 -1.24
CA ALA A 408 16.72 -1.78 0.03
C ALA A 408 16.75 -0.27 -0.09
N VAL A 409 16.13 0.41 0.88
CA VAL A 409 16.32 1.85 1.04
C VAL A 409 17.76 2.10 1.46
N LYS A 410 18.47 2.88 0.66
CA LYS A 410 19.87 3.27 0.91
C LYS A 410 19.97 4.66 1.53
N LEU A 411 21.04 4.91 2.26
CA LEU A 411 21.38 6.28 2.67
C LEU A 411 21.87 7.10 1.47
N GLY A 412 21.31 8.30 1.27
CA GLY A 412 21.77 9.22 0.23
C GLY A 412 23.17 9.79 0.52
N LYS A 413 24.06 9.79 -0.48
CA LYS A 413 25.34 10.51 -0.41
C LYS A 413 25.12 11.98 -0.76
N GLY A 414 25.15 12.86 0.25
CA GLY A 414 25.15 14.32 0.08
C GLY A 414 23.74 14.94 0.10
N ARG A 415 23.58 15.98 0.93
CA ARG A 415 22.33 16.75 1.07
C ARG A 415 22.09 17.61 -0.18
N PRO A 416 21.01 17.41 -0.95
CA PRO A 416 20.48 18.50 -1.77
C PRO A 416 19.74 19.47 -0.83
N SER A 417 20.02 20.76 -0.93
CA SER A 417 19.30 21.76 -0.15
C SER A 417 17.84 21.84 -0.63
N TYR A 418 16.92 22.20 0.26
CA TYR A 418 15.48 22.36 -0.03
C TYR A 418 15.19 23.34 -1.20
N ALA A 419 16.17 24.18 -1.56
CA ALA A 419 16.08 25.15 -2.65
C ALA A 419 16.36 24.55 -4.05
N ASP A 420 17.12 23.45 -4.15
CA ASP A 420 17.54 22.91 -5.44
C ASP A 420 16.46 22.08 -6.15
N ALA A 421 15.44 21.62 -5.40
CA ALA A 421 14.37 20.75 -5.91
C ALA A 421 13.20 21.51 -6.57
N LEU A 422 13.08 22.83 -6.36
CA LEU A 422 11.93 23.62 -6.84
C LEU A 422 12.22 24.52 -8.04
N LEU A 423 13.46 24.62 -8.52
CA LEU A 423 13.83 25.61 -9.54
C LEU A 423 14.80 25.12 -10.64
N ALA A 424 14.92 23.83 -10.93
CA ALA A 424 15.74 23.40 -12.06
C ALA A 424 14.98 23.55 -13.41
N PRO A 425 15.31 24.54 -14.29
CA PRO A 425 14.82 24.51 -15.67
C PRO A 425 15.49 23.37 -16.44
N PRO A 426 14.87 22.87 -17.53
CA PRO A 426 15.39 21.72 -18.27
C PRO A 426 16.78 22.01 -18.82
N ARG A 427 17.76 21.15 -18.49
CA ARG A 427 19.11 21.18 -19.05
C ARG A 427 19.03 20.90 -20.56
N ARG A 428 19.28 21.93 -21.38
CA ARG A 428 19.50 21.78 -22.82
C ARG A 428 20.89 21.21 -23.08
N HIS A 429 20.98 20.01 -23.65
CA HIS A 429 22.20 19.51 -24.28
C HIS A 429 22.33 20.08 -25.71
N SER A 430 23.24 21.04 -25.84
CA SER A 430 24.19 21.30 -26.94
C SER A 430 23.78 21.09 -28.42
N ARG A 431 23.82 22.17 -29.20
CA ARG A 431 24.83 22.49 -30.26
C ARG A 431 24.22 23.44 -31.31
N LEU A 432 24.68 24.68 -31.35
CA LEU A 432 24.58 25.54 -32.53
C LEU A 432 25.99 26.07 -32.86
N PRO A 433 26.38 26.12 -34.14
CA PRO A 433 27.73 26.51 -34.55
C PRO A 433 27.90 28.04 -34.50
N GLN A 434 29.11 28.47 -34.11
CA GLN A 434 29.55 29.87 -34.12
C GLN A 434 29.54 30.45 -35.56
N PRO A 435 29.10 31.70 -35.77
CA PRO A 435 29.26 32.37 -37.06
C PRO A 435 30.66 32.96 -37.22
N SER A 436 31.23 32.72 -38.39
CA SER A 436 32.47 33.27 -38.93
C SER A 436 32.46 34.81 -38.97
N ARG A 437 33.53 35.42 -38.47
CA ARG A 437 33.87 36.83 -38.70
C ARG A 437 34.24 37.03 -40.18
N PHE A 438 33.58 37.96 -40.87
CA PHE A 438 34.11 38.58 -42.08
C PHE A 438 34.25 40.09 -41.85
N ARG A 439 35.45 40.61 -42.14
CA ARG A 439 35.75 42.05 -42.20
C ARG A 439 36.31 42.31 -43.61
N LYS A 440 35.63 43.21 -44.34
CA LYS A 440 36.04 44.05 -45.50
C LYS A 440 37.06 43.44 -46.49
N VAL A 441 36.76 43.32 -47.78
CA VAL A 441 36.45 44.40 -48.75
C VAL A 441 35.42 43.92 -49.76
#